data_AF-A0AAE1AVR1-F1
#
_entry.id   AF-A0AAE1AVR1-F1
#
_cell.length_a   1.000
_cell.length_b   1.000
_cell.length_c   1.000
_cell.angle_alpha   90.00
_cell.angle_beta   90.00
_cell.angle_gamma   90.00
#
_symmetry.space_group_name_H-M   'P 1'
#
loop_
_entity.id
_entity.type
_entity.pdbx_description
1 polymer ?
#
loop_
_entity_poly.entity_id
_entity_poly.type
_entity_poly.pdbx_seq_one_letter_code
_entity_poly.pdbx_strand_id
1 'polypeptide(L)'
;MAPPERGQKGSDHQLFRRALTSKPKKHVVTFLVSLIFLLTFTFGDGAQVRPEFTKEEVTNIENFLVEIWNCFDVPAISLGVIRGRATFATGTGLADYDTAQPVDSTTIFNLGSTSKALVPYILAEIMNGKGNQDGR
;
A
#
# COMPACT_ATOMS: atom_id res chain seq x y z
N MET A 1 58.62 58.82 43.99
CA MET A 1 58.28 58.99 42.55
C MET A 1 57.32 57.87 42.15
N ALA A 2 56.49 58.07 41.12
CA ALA A 2 55.25 57.34 40.86
C ALA A 2 55.40 55.95 40.18
N PRO A 3 54.34 55.09 40.16
CA PRO A 3 54.29 53.77 39.50
C PRO A 3 53.81 53.90 38.03
N PRO A 4 53.59 52.80 37.28
CA PRO A 4 52.34 51.99 37.37
C PRO A 4 52.67 50.48 37.57
N GLU A 5 51.91 49.43 37.26
CA GLU A 5 50.67 49.19 36.49
C GLU A 5 49.94 47.90 37.02
N ARG A 6 48.76 47.53 36.51
CA ARG A 6 47.98 46.33 36.89
C ARG A 6 47.13 45.80 35.70
N GLY A 7 47.63 44.77 35.01
CA GLY A 7 46.98 44.19 33.84
C GLY A 7 45.91 43.09 34.08
N GLN A 8 44.65 43.42 33.76
CA GLN A 8 43.81 42.66 32.81
C GLN A 8 43.50 41.17 33.09
N LYS A 9 42.52 40.89 33.96
CA LYS A 9 41.83 39.57 34.04
C LYS A 9 40.35 39.73 34.42
N GLY A 10 39.46 39.91 33.43
CA GLY A 10 38.02 40.07 33.72
C GLY A 10 37.05 40.36 32.56
N SER A 11 37.48 40.45 31.30
CA SER A 11 36.61 40.87 30.19
C SER A 11 35.75 39.75 29.58
N ASP A 12 36.30 38.53 29.46
CA ASP A 12 35.75 37.54 28.52
C ASP A 12 34.48 36.85 29.03
N HIS A 13 34.36 36.65 30.36
CA HIS A 13 33.14 36.09 30.96
C HIS A 13 31.91 37.00 30.89
N GLN A 14 32.09 38.31 30.67
CA GLN A 14 30.99 39.28 30.57
C GLN A 14 30.38 39.33 29.16
N LEU A 15 31.18 39.05 28.12
CA LEU A 15 30.72 39.03 26.73
C LEU A 15 29.83 37.82 26.45
N PHE A 16 30.21 36.63 26.92
CA PHE A 16 29.43 35.40 26.69
C PHE A 16 28.03 35.42 27.33
N ARG A 17 27.88 36.09 28.48
CA ARG A 17 26.58 36.21 29.18
C ARG A 17 25.58 37.14 28.48
N ARG A 18 26.03 38.07 27.62
CA ARG A 18 25.13 39.00 26.90
C ARG A 18 24.45 38.38 25.67
N ALA A 19 24.99 37.29 25.11
CA ALA A 19 24.44 36.65 23.92
C ALA A 19 23.15 35.83 24.18
N LEU A 20 22.92 35.37 25.42
CA LEU A 20 21.85 34.40 25.74
C LEU A 20 20.57 35.02 26.32
N THR A 21 20.42 36.34 26.31
CA THR A 21 19.25 37.03 26.93
C THR A 21 18.55 38.03 26.02
N SER A 22 18.66 37.89 24.69
CA SER A 22 17.81 38.65 23.77
C SER A 22 16.37 38.13 23.84
N LYS A 23 15.47 38.88 24.49
CA LYS A 23 14.03 38.57 24.49
C LYS A 23 13.54 38.48 23.03
N PRO A 24 12.97 37.35 22.58
CA PRO A 24 12.51 37.22 21.21
C PRO A 24 11.40 38.24 20.94
N LYS A 25 11.51 39.02 19.86
CA LYS A 25 10.46 39.94 19.44
C LYS A 25 9.20 39.12 19.16
N LYS A 26 8.03 39.60 19.62
CA LYS A 26 6.75 38.85 19.55
C LYS A 26 6.48 38.26 18.15
N HIS A 27 6.78 39.02 17.09
CA HIS A 27 6.66 38.59 15.70
C HIS A 27 7.49 37.33 15.35
N VAL A 28 8.69 37.15 15.93
CA VAL A 28 9.53 35.95 15.72
C VAL A 28 8.88 34.71 16.34
N VAL A 29 8.25 34.87 17.51
CA VAL A 29 7.50 33.78 18.16
C VAL A 29 6.26 33.41 17.34
N THR A 30 5.50 34.41 16.87
CA THR A 30 4.35 34.17 15.98
C THR A 30 4.76 33.48 14.67
N PHE A 31 5.89 33.86 14.08
CA PHE A 31 6.42 33.26 12.86
C PHE A 31 6.87 31.80 13.08
N LEU A 32 7.54 31.50 14.20
CA LEU A 32 7.92 30.14 14.57
C LEU A 32 6.71 29.23 14.82
N VAL A 33 5.69 29.72 15.53
CA VAL A 33 4.45 28.95 15.76
C VAL A 33 3.72 28.69 14.43
N SER A 34 3.65 29.68 13.55
CA SER A 34 3.07 29.51 12.20
C SER A 34 3.85 28.49 11.36
N LEU A 35 5.18 28.47 11.46
CA LEU A 35 6.04 27.54 10.71
C LEU A 35 5.86 26.09 11.19
N ILE A 36 5.76 25.89 12.51
CA ILE A 36 5.48 24.57 13.11
C ILE A 36 4.09 24.07 12.69
N PHE A 37 3.07 24.94 12.69
CA PHE A 37 1.72 24.58 12.27
C PHE A 37 1.65 24.19 10.77
N LEU A 38 2.46 24.85 9.93
CA LEU A 38 2.60 24.52 8.51
C LEU A 38 3.26 23.14 8.31
N LEU A 39 4.28 22.81 9.10
CA LEU A 39 4.99 21.53 9.06
C LEU A 39 4.13 20.35 9.55
N THR A 40 3.16 20.58 10.45
CA THR A 40 2.26 19.51 10.90
C THR A 40 1.18 19.13 9.87
N PHE A 41 0.90 19.98 8.88
CA PHE A 41 -0.18 19.74 7.91
C PHE A 41 0.21 18.75 6.79
N THR A 42 1.50 18.46 6.60
CA THR A 42 1.99 17.61 5.51
C THR A 42 1.98 16.11 5.81
N PHE A 43 1.65 15.70 7.05
CA PHE A 43 1.64 14.29 7.48
C PHE A 43 0.22 13.74 7.66
N GLY A 44 -0.66 14.05 6.71
CA GLY A 44 -1.92 13.34 6.52
C GLY A 44 -1.69 12.04 5.75
N ASP A 45 -1.29 10.98 6.44
CA ASP A 45 -1.07 9.65 5.84
C ASP A 45 -2.43 8.99 5.50
N GLY A 46 -3.05 9.49 4.43
CA GLY A 46 -4.28 8.94 3.89
C GLY A 46 -3.98 7.56 3.32
N ALA A 47 -4.43 6.52 4.04
CA ALA A 47 -4.17 5.10 3.72
C ALA A 47 -4.50 4.77 2.25
N GLN A 48 -3.47 4.80 1.41
CA GLN A 48 -3.61 4.53 -0.01
C GLN A 48 -3.99 3.06 -0.20
N VAL A 49 -5.12 2.81 -0.85
CA VAL A 49 -5.50 1.47 -1.31
C VAL A 49 -4.40 0.99 -2.26
N ARG A 50 -3.54 0.08 -1.78
CA ARG A 50 -2.42 -0.46 -2.56
C ARG A 50 -2.98 -1.08 -3.85
N PRO A 51 -2.60 -0.57 -5.04
CA PRO A 51 -3.22 -0.97 -6.31
C PRO A 51 -2.69 -2.30 -6.85
N GLU A 52 -1.66 -2.87 -6.21
CA GLU A 52 -0.92 -4.04 -6.66
C GLU A 52 -0.57 -4.93 -5.46
N PHE A 53 -0.38 -6.23 -5.70
CA PHE A 53 0.12 -7.16 -4.68
C PHE A 53 1.62 -6.95 -4.47
N THR A 54 2.08 -7.07 -3.22
CA THR A 54 3.51 -7.07 -2.94
C THR A 54 4.15 -8.38 -3.39
N LYS A 55 5.46 -8.37 -3.66
CA LYS A 55 6.20 -9.59 -4.04
C LYS A 55 6.10 -10.70 -3.01
N GLU A 56 6.08 -10.34 -1.72
CA GLU A 56 5.91 -11.28 -0.61
C GLU A 56 4.52 -11.93 -0.62
N GLU A 57 3.46 -11.15 -0.87
CA GLU A 57 2.11 -11.70 -1.02
C GLU A 57 2.01 -12.63 -2.23
N VAL A 58 2.61 -12.28 -3.37
CA VAL A 58 2.67 -13.13 -4.56
C VAL A 58 3.37 -14.46 -4.24
N THR A 59 4.58 -14.42 -3.66
CA THR A 59 5.32 -15.63 -3.26
C THR A 59 4.53 -16.48 -2.27
N ASN A 60 3.82 -15.88 -1.31
CA ASN A 60 3.00 -16.62 -0.35
C ASN A 60 1.78 -17.29 -1.02
N ILE A 61 1.14 -16.63 -2.00
CA ILE A 61 0.04 -17.20 -2.78
C ILE A 61 0.53 -18.36 -3.67
N GLU A 62 1.70 -18.23 -4.29
CA GLU A 62 2.31 -19.28 -5.12
C GLU A 62 2.71 -20.50 -4.28
N ASN A 63 3.35 -20.30 -3.13
CA ASN A 63 3.69 -21.38 -2.19
C ASN A 63 2.44 -22.14 -1.72
N PHE A 64 1.38 -21.40 -1.37
CA PHE A 64 0.08 -21.97 -0.98
C PHE A 64 -0.58 -22.77 -2.13
N LEU A 65 -0.47 -22.30 -3.37
CA LEU A 65 -0.98 -23.02 -4.53
C LEU A 65 -0.24 -24.34 -4.75
N VAL A 66 1.09 -24.34 -4.59
CA VAL A 66 1.93 -25.55 -4.67
C VAL A 66 1.63 -26.52 -3.52
N GLU A 67 1.41 -26.02 -2.29
CA GLU A 67 1.01 -26.85 -1.15
C GLU A 67 -0.33 -27.55 -1.42
N ILE A 68 -1.34 -26.82 -1.89
CA ILE A 68 -2.64 -27.39 -2.30
C ILE A 68 -2.46 -28.41 -3.43
N TRP A 69 -1.70 -28.07 -4.47
CA TRP A 69 -1.50 -28.95 -5.61
C TRP A 69 -0.94 -30.31 -5.19
N ASN A 70 0.08 -30.31 -4.33
CA ASN A 70 0.68 -31.53 -3.76
C ASN A 70 -0.27 -32.27 -2.81
N CYS A 71 -1.17 -31.59 -2.10
CA CYS A 71 -2.12 -32.22 -1.18
C CYS A 71 -3.27 -32.96 -1.89
N PHE A 72 -3.72 -32.46 -3.05
CA PHE A 72 -4.91 -32.97 -3.74
C PHE A 72 -4.62 -33.91 -4.92
N ASP A 73 -3.35 -34.07 -5.33
CA ASP A 73 -2.91 -34.96 -6.43
C ASP A 73 -3.72 -34.73 -7.73
N VAL A 74 -3.92 -33.46 -8.09
CA VAL A 74 -4.65 -33.05 -9.29
C VAL A 74 -3.68 -32.71 -10.44
N PRO A 75 -4.04 -32.91 -11.71
CA PRO A 75 -3.14 -32.63 -12.84
C PRO A 75 -2.66 -31.18 -12.92
N ALA A 76 -3.56 -30.26 -12.58
CA ALA A 76 -3.42 -28.84 -12.78
C ALA A 76 -4.29 -28.07 -11.77
N ILE A 77 -3.83 -26.90 -11.36
CA ILE A 77 -4.63 -25.95 -10.60
C ILE A 77 -4.28 -24.50 -11.00
N SER A 78 -5.30 -23.66 -11.12
CA SER A 78 -5.17 -22.22 -11.41
C SER A 78 -5.86 -21.41 -10.32
N LEU A 79 -5.25 -20.30 -9.92
CA LEU A 79 -5.77 -19.39 -8.89
C LEU A 79 -5.77 -17.94 -9.38
N GLY A 80 -6.93 -17.31 -9.35
CA GLY A 80 -7.10 -15.87 -9.57
C GLY A 80 -7.50 -15.16 -8.27
N VAL A 81 -6.82 -14.07 -7.92
CA VAL A 81 -7.07 -13.26 -6.72
C VAL A 81 -7.32 -11.81 -7.14
N ILE A 82 -8.41 -11.22 -6.64
CA ILE A 82 -8.81 -9.84 -6.94
C ILE A 82 -8.95 -9.07 -5.62
N ARG A 83 -8.28 -7.92 -5.51
CA ARG A 83 -8.33 -7.04 -4.33
C ARG A 83 -8.52 -5.59 -4.78
N GLY A 84 -9.77 -5.16 -4.84
CA GLY A 84 -10.12 -3.81 -5.32
C GLY A 84 -9.78 -3.66 -6.80
N ARG A 85 -8.68 -2.95 -7.10
CA ARG A 85 -8.12 -2.83 -8.47
C ARG A 85 -6.92 -3.75 -8.73
N ALA A 86 -6.34 -4.37 -7.70
CA ALA A 86 -5.26 -5.33 -7.87
C ALA A 86 -5.83 -6.66 -8.38
N THR A 87 -5.20 -7.23 -9.40
CA THR A 87 -5.48 -8.57 -9.91
C THR A 87 -4.18 -9.38 -9.95
N PHE A 88 -4.26 -10.65 -9.61
CA PHE A 88 -3.17 -11.61 -9.70
C PHE A 88 -3.74 -12.94 -10.19
N ALA A 89 -3.04 -13.61 -11.09
CA ALA A 89 -3.41 -14.92 -11.60
C ALA A 89 -2.15 -15.76 -11.79
N THR A 90 -2.20 -17.01 -11.33
CA THR A 90 -1.11 -17.97 -11.47
C THR A 90 -1.67 -19.39 -11.57
N GLY A 91 -0.84 -20.35 -11.99
CA GLY A 91 -1.23 -21.75 -12.15
C GLY A 91 -0.02 -22.67 -12.06
N THR A 92 -0.26 -23.94 -11.74
CA THR A 92 0.77 -24.99 -11.69
C THR A 92 0.21 -26.31 -12.20
N GLY A 93 1.10 -27.21 -12.60
CA GLY A 93 0.78 -28.51 -13.20
C GLY A 93 0.65 -28.46 -14.73
N LEU A 94 0.06 -29.51 -15.29
CA LEU A 94 -0.06 -29.73 -16.74
C LEU A 94 -1.52 -29.61 -17.19
N ALA A 95 -1.75 -28.76 -18.19
CA ALA A 95 -3.03 -28.66 -18.89
C ALA A 95 -3.34 -29.91 -19.73
N ASP A 96 -2.28 -30.56 -20.25
CA ASP A 96 -2.36 -31.80 -21.02
C ASP A 96 -1.14 -32.69 -20.69
N TYR A 97 -1.39 -33.95 -20.37
CA TYR A 97 -0.36 -34.95 -20.07
C TYR A 97 0.30 -35.53 -21.33
N ASP A 98 -0.45 -35.67 -22.43
CA ASP A 98 0.04 -36.33 -23.65
C ASP A 98 1.03 -35.42 -24.39
N THR A 99 0.78 -34.11 -24.40
CA THR A 99 1.67 -33.08 -24.96
C THR A 99 2.62 -32.46 -23.93
N ALA A 100 2.47 -32.80 -22.65
CA ALA A 100 3.14 -32.16 -21.51
C ALA A 100 2.98 -30.62 -21.50
N GLN A 101 1.84 -30.10 -21.96
CA GLN A 101 1.56 -28.67 -21.99
C GLN A 101 1.37 -28.15 -20.55
N PRO A 102 2.16 -27.15 -20.08
CA PRO A 102 1.96 -26.54 -18.77
C PRO A 102 0.68 -25.71 -18.73
N VAL A 103 0.12 -25.52 -17.53
CA VAL A 103 -0.94 -24.53 -17.30
C VAL A 103 -0.43 -23.12 -17.55
N ASP A 104 -1.23 -22.31 -18.25
CA ASP A 104 -1.00 -20.90 -18.48
C ASP A 104 -2.29 -20.06 -18.34
N SER A 105 -2.19 -18.74 -18.58
CA SER A 105 -3.31 -17.81 -18.50
C SER A 105 -4.38 -17.97 -19.59
N THR A 106 -4.15 -18.85 -20.58
CA THR A 106 -5.08 -19.16 -21.68
C THR A 106 -5.72 -20.55 -21.54
N THR A 107 -5.29 -21.34 -20.55
CA THR A 107 -5.78 -22.69 -20.27
C THR A 107 -7.26 -22.66 -19.85
N ILE A 108 -8.09 -23.46 -20.54
CA ILE A 108 -9.54 -23.50 -20.32
C ILE A 108 -9.90 -24.69 -19.43
N PHE A 109 -10.56 -24.40 -18.31
CA PHE A 109 -11.04 -25.40 -17.36
C PHE A 109 -12.57 -25.59 -17.42
N ASN A 110 -13.03 -26.83 -17.22
CA ASN A 110 -14.46 -27.12 -17.09
C ASN A 110 -14.98 -26.62 -15.73
N LEU A 111 -15.75 -25.52 -15.75
CA LEU A 111 -16.27 -24.85 -14.53
C LEU A 111 -17.27 -25.67 -13.71
N GLY A 112 -17.82 -26.76 -14.26
CA GLY A 112 -18.73 -27.67 -13.56
C GLY A 112 -19.92 -26.98 -12.89
N SER A 113 -20.10 -27.18 -11.58
CA SER A 113 -21.19 -26.55 -10.83
C SER A 113 -21.02 -25.05 -10.61
N THR A 114 -19.81 -24.49 -10.74
CA THR A 114 -19.57 -23.04 -10.60
C THR A 114 -20.34 -22.24 -11.66
N SER A 115 -20.57 -22.83 -12.84
CA SER A 115 -21.44 -22.26 -13.88
C SER A 115 -22.87 -21.95 -13.42
N LYS A 116 -23.36 -22.58 -12.34
CA LYS A 116 -24.70 -22.29 -11.79
C LYS A 116 -24.83 -20.86 -11.27
N ALA A 117 -23.72 -20.22 -10.86
CA ALA A 117 -23.72 -18.82 -10.44
C ALA A 117 -23.95 -17.84 -11.61
N LEU A 118 -23.69 -18.25 -12.85
CA LEU A 118 -23.88 -17.42 -14.05
C LEU A 118 -25.37 -17.25 -14.41
N VAL A 119 -26.19 -18.27 -14.13
CA VAL A 119 -27.64 -18.25 -14.46
C VAL A 119 -28.39 -17.10 -13.78
N PRO A 120 -28.33 -16.91 -12.43
CA PRO A 120 -29.00 -15.79 -11.78
C PRO A 120 -28.39 -14.42 -12.15
N TYR A 121 -27.09 -14.36 -12.46
CA TYR A 121 -26.46 -13.14 -12.95
C TYR A 121 -27.02 -12.72 -14.32
N ILE A 122 -27.07 -13.65 -15.28
CA ILE A 122 -27.65 -13.41 -16.62
C ILE A 122 -29.14 -13.03 -16.50
N LEU A 123 -29.90 -13.72 -15.63
CA LEU A 123 -31.30 -13.38 -15.39
C LEU A 123 -31.46 -11.97 -14.81
N ALA A 124 -30.62 -11.57 -13.85
CA ALA A 124 -30.64 -10.22 -13.29
C ALA A 124 -30.32 -9.16 -14.35
N GLU A 125 -29.33 -9.37 -15.21
CA GLU A 125 -29.02 -8.47 -16.33
C GLU A 125 -30.18 -8.37 -17.34
N ILE A 126 -30.87 -9.47 -17.65
CA ILE A 126 -32.07 -9.47 -18.50
C ILE A 126 -33.22 -8.68 -17.85
N MET A 127 -33.45 -8.86 -16.55
CA MET A 127 -34.50 -8.17 -15.77
C MET A 127 -34.19 -6.69 -15.51
N ASN A 128 -32.91 -6.31 -15.49
CA ASN A 128 -32.43 -4.94 -15.42
C ASN A 128 -32.41 -4.26 -16.80
N GLY A 129 -32.34 -5.08 -17.86
CA GLY A 129 -32.53 -4.68 -19.25
C GLY A 129 -33.93 -4.10 -19.52
N LYS A 130 -34.03 -3.39 -20.65
CA LYS A 130 -35.17 -2.51 -21.02
C LYS A 130 -36.53 -3.19 -21.28
N GLY A 131 -36.68 -4.47 -20.93
CA GLY A 131 -37.92 -5.25 -21.10
C GLY A 131 -38.81 -5.37 -19.85
N ASN A 132 -38.34 -4.94 -18.67
CA ASN A 132 -39.09 -5.04 -17.41
C ASN A 132 -39.92 -3.77 -17.14
N GLN A 133 -40.91 -3.49 -17.98
CA GLN A 133 -41.79 -2.30 -17.87
C GLN A 133 -43.24 -2.64 -17.48
N ASP A 134 -43.62 -3.90 -17.48
CA ASP A 134 -44.97 -4.38 -17.16
C ASP A 134 -44.93 -5.63 -16.27
N GLY A 135 -45.04 -5.43 -14.96
CA GLY A 135 -45.15 -6.50 -13.97
C GLY A 135 -46.51 -7.21 -14.02
N ARG A 136 -46.72 -8.07 -15.02
CA ARG A 136 -47.85 -9.01 -15.15
C ARG A 136 -47.39 -10.36 -15.69
#